data_AF-A0A336N9M4-F1
#
_entry.id   AF-A0A336N9M4-F1
#
_cell.length_a   1.000
_cell.length_b   1.000
_cell.length_c   1.000
_cell.angle_alpha   90.00
_cell.angle_beta   90.00
_cell.angle_gamma   90.00
#
_symmetry.space_group_name_H-M   'P 1'
#
loop_
_entity.id
_entity.type
_entity.pdbx_description
1 polymer ?
#
loop_
_entity_poly.entity_id
_entity_poly.type
_entity_poly.pdbx_seq_one_letter_code
_entity_poly.pdbx_strand_id
1 'polypeptide(L)'
;MSEMTPREIVSELDQHIIGQSEAKRAVAIALRNRWRRMQLQEPMRYEVTPKNILMIGPTGVGKTEIARRLAKLANAPFIKVEATKFTEVGYVGKEVDSIIRDLTDSAMKLVRQREIVKNRAKAEEAAEERILDALLPTAKNQWGETENSDSQSNTRQIFRKKLREGQLDDKEVEIDVAGVPMGVEIMAPPGMEDMTSQLQSMFQNLSSGQTKKRKMKIKEALKTLIDDEAAKLVNPEELKQKPLMPWNKTASCLSMKSTKFVKKANTAVRMSPVKACSATCYRWWKVLPSTPSTAW
;
A
#
# COMPACT_ATOMS: atom_id res chain seq x y z
N MET A 1 -7.35 13.49 4.66
CA MET A 1 -7.43 12.69 5.91
C MET A 1 -8.90 12.52 6.20
N SER A 2 -9.37 11.34 6.63
CA SER A 2 -10.79 11.20 6.95
C SER A 2 -11.17 12.19 8.05
N GLU A 3 -12.21 12.99 7.81
CA GLU A 3 -12.68 14.01 8.76
C GLU A 3 -13.48 13.39 9.91
N MET A 4 -13.43 12.06 10.02
CA MET A 4 -14.21 11.27 10.94
C MET A 4 -14.03 11.73 12.38
N THR A 5 -15.14 11.78 13.10
CA THR A 5 -15.15 12.06 14.53
C THR A 5 -14.65 10.84 15.31
N PRO A 6 -14.14 11.00 16.55
CA PRO A 6 -13.76 9.86 17.37
C PRO A 6 -14.91 8.86 17.59
N ARG A 7 -16.16 9.33 17.62
CA ARG A 7 -17.34 8.46 17.78
C ARG A 7 -17.59 7.61 16.53
N GLU A 8 -17.49 8.20 15.34
CA GLU A 8 -17.58 7.46 14.06
C GLU A 8 -16.47 6.42 13.93
N ILE A 9 -15.23 6.78 14.30
CA ILE A 9 -14.10 5.83 14.27
C ILE A 9 -14.38 4.62 15.18
N VAL A 10 -14.91 4.86 16.39
CA VAL A 10 -15.26 3.76 17.32
C VAL A 10 -16.39 2.91 16.73
N SER A 11 -17.44 3.54 16.19
CA SER A 11 -18.57 2.84 15.56
C SER A 11 -18.14 1.93 14.40
N GLU A 12 -17.18 2.38 13.59
CA GLU A 12 -16.66 1.58 12.47
C GLU A 12 -15.75 0.44 12.94
N LEU A 13 -15.02 0.65 14.05
CA LEU A 13 -14.27 -0.41 14.73
C LEU A 13 -15.20 -1.42 15.43
N ASP A 14 -16.38 -1.00 15.90
CA ASP A 14 -17.36 -1.88 16.55
C ASP A 14 -17.93 -2.94 15.60
N GLN A 15 -18.02 -2.65 14.29
CA GLN A 15 -18.45 -3.62 13.27
C GLN A 15 -17.51 -4.83 13.14
N HIS A 16 -16.25 -4.69 13.57
CA HIS A 16 -15.19 -5.67 13.32
C HIS A 16 -14.55 -6.23 14.58
N ILE A 17 -14.55 -5.47 15.67
CA ILE A 17 -13.95 -5.86 16.95
C ILE A 17 -15.06 -5.84 17.99
N ILE A 18 -15.23 -6.92 18.74
CA ILE A 18 -16.22 -7.01 19.82
C ILE A 18 -15.57 -6.52 21.13
N GLY A 19 -16.24 -5.64 21.88
CA GLY A 19 -15.75 -5.11 23.16
C GLY A 19 -14.53 -4.18 23.02
N GLN A 20 -13.63 -4.19 24.01
CA GLN A 20 -12.37 -3.40 24.02
C GLN A 20 -12.57 -1.89 23.83
N SER A 21 -13.61 -1.32 24.45
CA SER A 21 -14.03 0.09 24.26
C SER A 21 -12.93 1.09 24.59
N GLU A 22 -12.12 0.83 25.62
CA GLU A 22 -11.00 1.68 26.01
C GLU A 22 -9.91 1.74 24.91
N ALA A 23 -9.53 0.58 24.37
CA ALA A 23 -8.55 0.50 23.29
C ALA A 23 -9.05 1.21 22.02
N LYS A 24 -10.33 1.02 21.66
CA LYS A 24 -10.98 1.71 20.53
C LYS A 24 -10.99 3.22 20.71
N ARG A 25 -11.33 3.71 21.91
CA ARG A 25 -11.31 5.14 22.23
C ARG A 25 -9.90 5.72 22.14
N ALA A 26 -8.91 5.01 22.66
CA ALA A 26 -7.51 5.44 22.62
C ALA A 26 -7.01 5.60 21.17
N VAL A 27 -7.27 4.62 20.30
CA VAL A 27 -6.88 4.69 18.89
C VAL A 27 -7.65 5.76 18.12
N ALA A 28 -8.94 5.95 18.40
CA ALA A 28 -9.75 6.98 17.78
C ALA A 28 -9.24 8.39 18.12
N ILE A 29 -8.84 8.62 19.38
CA ILE A 29 -8.23 9.89 19.81
C ILE A 29 -6.89 10.11 19.11
N ALA A 30 -6.03 9.10 19.03
CA ALA A 30 -4.74 9.23 18.35
C ALA A 30 -4.90 9.55 16.85
N LEU A 31 -5.87 8.91 16.18
CA LEU A 31 -6.16 9.21 14.78
C LEU A 31 -6.73 10.64 14.62
N ARG A 32 -7.67 11.06 15.47
CA ARG A 32 -8.24 12.41 15.42
C ARG A 32 -7.19 13.49 15.71
N ASN A 33 -6.24 13.22 16.59
CA ASN A 33 -5.17 14.17 16.89
C ASN A 33 -4.26 14.41 15.68
N ARG A 34 -4.12 13.45 14.75
CA ARG A 34 -3.41 13.67 13.48
C ARG A 34 -4.13 14.68 12.60
N TRP A 35 -5.45 14.57 12.48
CA TRP A 35 -6.25 15.56 11.77
C TRP A 35 -6.16 16.94 12.44
N ARG A 36 -6.27 17.01 13.78
CA ARG A 36 -6.13 18.27 14.53
C ARG A 36 -4.77 18.92 14.31
N ARG A 37 -3.68 18.13 14.30
CA ARG A 37 -2.33 18.63 14.04
C ARG A 37 -2.23 19.33 12.67
N MET A 38 -2.92 18.83 11.65
CA MET A 38 -2.92 19.47 10.32
C MET A 38 -3.64 20.81 10.30
N GLN A 39 -4.55 21.06 11.24
CA GLN A 39 -5.26 22.33 11.38
C GLN A 39 -4.44 23.39 12.13
N LEU A 40 -3.33 23.00 12.77
CA LEU A 40 -2.43 23.95 13.44
C LEU A 40 -1.59 24.71 12.42
N GLN A 41 -1.31 25.98 12.72
CA GLN A 41 -0.37 26.82 11.98
C GLN A 41 1.08 26.49 12.34
N GLU A 42 2.01 26.88 11.48
CA GLU A 42 3.44 26.83 11.80
C GLU A 42 3.77 27.95 12.81
N PRO A 43 4.68 27.75 13.79
CA PRO A 43 5.58 26.60 13.97
C PRO A 43 4.98 25.44 14.80
N MET A 44 3.85 25.68 15.49
CA MET A 44 3.26 24.75 16.46
C MET A 44 2.98 23.35 15.86
N ARG A 45 2.67 23.27 14.57
CA ARG A 45 2.49 21.99 13.87
C ARG A 45 3.68 21.02 14.01
N TYR A 46 4.92 21.53 13.99
CA TYR A 46 6.14 20.71 14.08
C TYR A 46 6.44 20.28 15.51
N GLU A 47 6.06 21.09 16.50
CA GLU A 47 6.25 20.79 17.92
C GLU A 47 5.34 19.66 18.41
N VAL A 48 4.17 19.50 17.79
CA VAL A 48 3.20 18.46 18.18
C VAL A 48 3.59 17.10 17.58
N THR A 49 4.18 16.25 18.44
CA THR A 49 4.54 14.88 18.08
C THR A 49 3.34 13.92 18.13
N PRO A 50 3.32 12.86 17.30
CA PRO A 50 2.28 11.84 17.35
C PRO A 50 2.24 11.11 18.71
N LYS A 51 1.04 10.86 19.22
CA LYS A 51 0.86 10.05 20.44
C LYS A 51 0.91 8.55 20.08
N ASN A 52 2.00 7.90 20.46
CA ASN A 52 2.15 6.45 20.31
C ASN A 52 1.27 5.70 21.32
N ILE A 53 0.77 4.53 20.94
CA ILE A 53 -0.13 3.71 21.76
C ILE A 53 0.56 2.40 22.12
N LEU A 54 0.50 2.03 23.40
CA LEU A 54 0.91 0.73 23.91
C LEU A 54 -0.34 -0.05 24.34
N MET A 55 -0.58 -1.22 23.73
CA MET A 55 -1.73 -2.08 24.08
C MET A 55 -1.30 -3.25 24.98
N ILE A 56 -1.74 -3.23 26.23
CA ILE A 56 -1.46 -4.28 27.23
C ILE A 56 -2.66 -5.25 27.32
N GLY A 57 -2.42 -6.53 27.60
CA GLY A 57 -3.47 -7.57 27.63
C GLY A 57 -3.02 -8.95 27.10
N PRO A 58 -3.87 -9.98 27.20
CA PRO A 58 -3.54 -11.31 26.72
C PRO A 58 -3.46 -11.41 25.20
N THR A 59 -2.93 -12.51 24.68
CA THR A 59 -3.00 -12.83 23.25
C THR A 59 -4.44 -13.16 22.86
N GLY A 60 -4.82 -12.89 21.61
CA GLY A 60 -6.14 -13.26 21.08
C GLY A 60 -7.28 -12.26 21.34
N VAL A 61 -7.10 -11.25 22.20
CA VAL A 61 -8.14 -10.24 22.50
C VAL A 61 -8.38 -9.18 21.40
N GLY A 62 -7.80 -9.36 20.22
CA GLY A 62 -8.03 -8.46 19.07
C GLY A 62 -7.11 -7.23 18.98
N LYS A 63 -6.06 -7.10 19.80
CA LYS A 63 -5.13 -5.93 19.75
C LYS A 63 -4.59 -5.64 18.34
N THR A 64 -4.12 -6.68 17.65
CA THR A 64 -3.58 -6.55 16.28
C THR A 64 -4.68 -6.26 15.27
N GLU A 65 -5.92 -6.70 15.51
CA GLU A 65 -7.04 -6.38 14.62
C GLU A 65 -7.54 -4.95 14.79
N ILE A 66 -7.54 -4.39 16.01
CA ILE A 66 -7.78 -2.96 16.21
C ILE A 66 -6.79 -2.13 15.38
N ALA A 67 -5.50 -2.47 15.44
CA ALA A 67 -4.46 -1.82 14.67
C ALA A 67 -4.67 -1.93 13.15
N ARG A 68 -4.93 -3.15 12.66
CA ARG A 68 -5.14 -3.43 11.24
C ARG A 68 -6.37 -2.69 10.69
N ARG A 69 -7.48 -2.73 11.43
CA ARG A 69 -8.74 -2.07 11.04
C ARG A 69 -8.62 -0.56 11.06
N LEU A 70 -7.94 0.00 12.06
CA LEU A 70 -7.62 1.42 12.11
C LEU A 70 -6.81 1.87 10.89
N ALA A 71 -5.80 1.10 10.49
CA ALA A 71 -4.99 1.45 9.31
C ALA A 71 -5.78 1.37 8.00
N LYS A 72 -6.66 0.36 7.86
CA LYS A 72 -7.59 0.27 6.72
C LYS A 72 -8.54 1.46 6.66
N LEU A 73 -9.15 1.82 7.79
CA LEU A 73 -10.04 2.98 7.92
C LEU A 73 -9.33 4.29 7.57
N ALA A 74 -8.14 4.49 8.15
CA ALA A 74 -7.31 5.66 7.90
C ALA A 74 -6.65 5.64 6.51
N ASN A 75 -6.86 4.55 5.74
CA ASN A 75 -6.35 4.43 4.39
C ASN A 75 -4.82 4.57 4.38
N ALA A 76 -4.15 3.99 5.38
CA ALA A 76 -2.75 4.18 5.70
C ALA A 76 -1.95 2.86 5.57
N PRO A 77 -0.64 2.93 5.24
CA PRO A 77 0.21 1.75 5.17
C PRO A 77 0.36 1.11 6.54
N PHE A 78 0.39 -0.23 6.57
CA PHE A 78 0.42 -1.02 7.80
C PHE A 78 1.41 -2.17 7.67
N ILE A 79 2.21 -2.37 8.72
CA ILE A 79 3.16 -3.47 8.83
C ILE A 79 3.06 -4.10 10.21
N LYS A 80 3.10 -5.43 10.28
CA LYS A 80 3.21 -6.17 11.53
C LYS A 80 4.63 -6.72 11.65
N VAL A 81 5.36 -6.26 12.66
CA VAL A 81 6.74 -6.69 12.92
C VAL A 81 6.85 -7.28 14.31
N GLU A 82 7.63 -8.35 14.46
CA GLU A 82 7.90 -8.98 15.75
C GLU A 82 9.21 -8.48 16.34
N ALA A 83 9.20 -7.97 17.56
CA ALA A 83 10.40 -7.38 18.17
C ALA A 83 11.56 -8.38 18.33
N THR A 84 11.27 -9.67 18.46
CA THR A 84 12.32 -10.69 18.62
C THR A 84 13.12 -10.96 17.35
N LYS A 85 12.64 -10.52 16.18
CA LYS A 85 13.39 -10.64 14.91
C LYS A 85 14.67 -9.80 14.92
N PHE A 86 14.77 -8.81 15.79
CA PHE A 86 15.92 -7.91 15.89
C PHE A 86 16.86 -8.23 17.05
N THR A 87 16.50 -9.22 17.89
CA THR A 87 17.30 -9.64 19.06
C THR A 87 17.80 -11.06 18.97
N GLU A 88 17.45 -11.78 17.90
CA GLU A 88 17.89 -13.17 17.71
C GLU A 88 19.39 -13.16 17.44
N VAL A 89 20.16 -13.83 18.32
CA VAL A 89 21.62 -13.84 18.33
C VAL A 89 22.09 -14.63 17.10
N GLY A 90 22.50 -13.92 16.05
CA GLY A 90 23.03 -14.49 14.81
C GLY A 90 23.88 -13.47 14.06
N TYR A 91 24.85 -13.95 13.28
CA TYR A 91 25.91 -13.14 12.66
C TYR A 91 25.43 -12.20 11.54
N VAL A 92 24.18 -12.33 11.09
CA VAL A 92 23.54 -11.43 10.10
C VAL A 92 22.08 -11.21 10.52
N GLY A 93 21.86 -10.42 11.57
CA GLY A 93 20.51 -10.02 11.99
C GLY A 93 19.87 -9.04 11.00
N LYS A 94 18.53 -9.06 10.87
CA LYS A 94 17.81 -8.03 10.11
C LYS A 94 17.97 -6.66 10.79
N GLU A 95 18.27 -5.63 10.02
CA GLU A 95 18.40 -4.24 10.50
C GLU A 95 17.04 -3.67 10.93
N VAL A 96 17.00 -2.81 11.95
CA VAL A 96 15.77 -2.10 12.36
C VAL A 96 15.20 -1.24 11.22
N ASP A 97 16.07 -0.76 10.33
CA ASP A 97 15.71 0.01 9.14
C ASP A 97 14.85 -0.78 8.16
N SER A 98 14.90 -2.12 8.20
CA SER A 98 14.02 -2.97 7.39
C SER A 98 12.54 -2.72 7.67
N ILE A 99 12.17 -2.28 8.89
CA ILE A 99 10.78 -1.92 9.23
C ILE A 99 10.29 -0.77 8.35
N ILE A 100 11.14 0.23 8.13
CA ILE A 100 10.82 1.42 7.35
C ILE A 100 10.79 1.09 5.86
N ARG A 101 11.71 0.24 5.37
CA ARG A 101 11.72 -0.26 3.99
C ARG A 101 10.42 -1.02 3.68
N ASP A 102 10.10 -2.03 4.49
CA ASP A 102 8.89 -2.84 4.34
C ASP A 102 7.59 -2.00 4.42
N LEU A 103 7.55 -0.97 5.28
CA LEU A 103 6.42 -0.05 5.38
C LEU A 103 6.30 0.85 4.14
N THR A 104 7.44 1.25 3.56
CA THR A 104 7.50 2.06 2.34
C THR A 104 6.99 1.26 1.14
N ASP A 105 7.38 -0.01 1.03
CA ASP A 105 6.88 -0.92 0.00
C ASP A 105 5.37 -1.13 0.11
N SER A 106 4.88 -1.29 1.35
CA SER A 106 3.44 -1.37 1.63
C SER A 106 2.70 -0.09 1.23
N ALA A 107 3.32 1.08 1.42
CA ALA A 107 2.76 2.36 0.98
C ALA A 107 2.74 2.49 -0.55
N MET A 108 3.84 2.12 -1.23
CA MET A 108 3.92 2.08 -2.69
C MET A 108 2.81 1.22 -3.30
N LYS A 109 2.60 0.02 -2.74
CA LYS A 109 1.54 -0.89 -3.18
C LYS A 109 0.15 -0.27 -3.04
N LEU A 110 -0.11 0.38 -1.91
CA LEU A 110 -1.39 1.05 -1.65
C LEU A 110 -1.62 2.25 -2.59
N VAL A 111 -0.61 3.07 -2.85
CA VAL A 111 -0.71 4.18 -3.82
C VAL A 111 -0.92 3.65 -5.22
N ARG A 112 -0.16 2.64 -5.64
CA ARG A 112 -0.30 2.01 -6.96
C ARG A 112 -1.71 1.46 -7.18
N GLN A 113 -2.27 0.76 -6.20
CA GLN A 113 -3.64 0.26 -6.27
C GLN A 113 -4.67 1.39 -6.42
N ARG A 114 -4.49 2.51 -5.71
CA ARG A 114 -5.38 3.67 -5.84
C ARG A 114 -5.29 4.33 -7.21
N GLU A 115 -4.08 4.51 -7.74
CA GLU A 115 -3.88 5.12 -9.05
C GLU A 115 -4.45 4.22 -10.16
N ILE A 116 -4.28 2.89 -10.06
CA ILE A 116 -4.90 1.94 -10.98
C ILE A 116 -6.43 2.09 -10.96
N VAL A 117 -7.05 2.12 -9.77
CA VAL A 117 -8.51 2.28 -9.67
C VAL A 117 -8.97 3.63 -10.21
N LYS A 118 -8.23 4.71 -9.94
CA LYS A 118 -8.53 6.06 -10.43
C LYS A 118 -8.43 6.16 -11.96
N ASN A 119 -7.43 5.49 -12.54
CA ASN A 119 -7.18 5.52 -13.98
C ASN A 119 -7.94 4.43 -14.73
N ARG A 120 -8.68 3.55 -14.04
CA ARG A 120 -9.41 2.44 -14.63
C ARG A 120 -10.37 2.86 -15.74
N ALA A 121 -11.12 3.95 -15.55
CA ALA A 121 -12.04 4.45 -16.58
C ALA A 121 -11.32 4.86 -17.88
N LYS A 122 -10.13 5.46 -17.77
CA LYS A 122 -9.29 5.82 -18.91
C LYS A 122 -8.63 4.59 -19.55
N ALA A 123 -8.23 3.62 -18.72
CA ALA A 123 -7.68 2.35 -19.18
C ALA A 123 -8.72 1.52 -19.93
N GLU A 124 -9.98 1.52 -19.49
CA GLU A 124 -11.11 0.88 -20.17
C GLU A 124 -11.36 1.50 -21.54
N GLU A 125 -11.36 2.83 -21.65
CA GLU A 125 -11.47 3.51 -22.93
C GLU A 125 -10.31 3.20 -23.89
N ALA A 126 -9.07 3.26 -23.41
CA ALA A 126 -7.89 2.93 -24.22
C ALA A 126 -7.89 1.45 -24.65
N ALA A 127 -8.33 0.55 -23.78
CA ALA A 127 -8.48 -0.87 -24.11
C ALA A 127 -9.57 -1.11 -25.16
N GLU A 128 -10.72 -0.43 -25.06
CA GLU A 128 -11.77 -0.45 -26.09
C GLU A 128 -11.21 -0.02 -27.45
N GLU A 129 -10.47 1.09 -27.50
CA GLU A 129 -9.88 1.61 -28.74
C GLU A 129 -8.90 0.61 -29.37
N ARG A 130 -8.06 -0.03 -28.55
CA ARG A 130 -7.09 -1.02 -29.02
C ARG A 130 -7.75 -2.29 -29.58
N ILE A 131 -8.91 -2.70 -29.03
CA ILE A 131 -9.72 -3.79 -29.59
C ILE A 131 -10.37 -3.37 -30.90
N LEU A 132 -10.90 -2.14 -30.97
CA LEU A 132 -11.51 -1.61 -32.19
C LEU A 132 -10.50 -1.53 -33.34
N ASP A 133 -9.26 -1.14 -33.06
CA ASP A 133 -8.18 -1.08 -34.06
C ASP A 133 -7.80 -2.48 -34.60
N ALA A 134 -7.89 -3.51 -33.74
CA ALA A 134 -7.66 -4.89 -34.15
C ALA A 134 -8.83 -5.46 -35.00
N LEU A 135 -10.06 -5.01 -34.73
CA LEU A 135 -11.27 -5.43 -35.46
C LEU A 135 -11.47 -4.68 -36.78
N LEU A 136 -11.06 -3.40 -36.83
CA LEU A 136 -11.19 -2.50 -37.96
C LEU A 136 -9.79 -1.98 -38.33
N PRO A 137 -8.95 -2.81 -38.98
CA PRO A 137 -7.66 -2.34 -39.45
C PRO A 137 -7.87 -1.19 -40.44
N THR A 138 -7.37 0.00 -40.09
CA THR A 138 -7.35 1.15 -41.00
C THR A 138 -6.50 0.81 -42.21
N ALA A 139 -7.00 1.09 -43.42
CA ALA A 139 -6.22 0.94 -44.64
C ALA A 139 -4.97 1.83 -44.55
N LYS A 140 -3.79 1.23 -44.61
CA LYS A 140 -2.52 1.96 -44.71
C LYS A 140 -2.28 2.31 -46.16
N ASN A 141 -1.81 3.54 -46.43
CA ASN A 141 -1.44 3.95 -47.77
C ASN A 141 -0.17 3.25 -48.25
N GLN A 142 0.10 3.34 -49.56
CA GLN A 142 1.22 2.68 -50.25
C GLN A 142 2.61 2.98 -49.67
N TRP A 143 2.75 4.02 -48.84
CA TRP A 143 3.97 4.40 -48.11
C TRP A 143 4.00 3.97 -46.63
N GLY A 144 3.05 3.16 -46.17
CA GLY A 144 3.00 2.68 -44.79
C GLY A 144 2.51 3.70 -43.76
N GLU A 145 2.16 4.91 -44.20
CA GLU A 145 1.49 5.92 -43.39
C GLU A 145 0.00 5.57 -43.20
N THR A 146 -0.45 5.60 -41.95
CA THR A 146 -1.86 5.48 -41.59
C THR A 146 -2.57 6.76 -42.02
N GLU A 147 -3.52 6.70 -42.95
CA GLU A 147 -4.39 7.86 -43.15
C GLU A 147 -5.16 8.13 -41.86
N ASN A 148 -4.94 9.31 -41.28
CA ASN A 148 -5.67 9.81 -40.10
C ASN A 148 -7.13 10.22 -40.42
N SER A 149 -7.71 9.72 -41.52
CA SER A 149 -8.97 10.22 -42.06
C SER A 149 -10.24 9.69 -41.36
N ASP A 150 -10.14 8.70 -40.47
CA ASP A 150 -11.34 8.00 -39.96
C ASP A 150 -11.45 7.93 -38.42
N SER A 151 -10.99 8.98 -37.71
CA SER A 151 -11.22 9.13 -36.26
C SER A 151 -12.71 9.17 -35.87
N GLN A 152 -13.64 9.26 -36.83
CA GLN A 152 -15.08 9.31 -36.61
C GLN A 152 -15.91 8.46 -37.59
N SER A 153 -15.39 7.34 -38.11
CA SER A 153 -16.26 6.50 -38.94
C SER A 153 -17.48 6.05 -38.11
N ASN A 154 -18.69 6.28 -38.63
CA ASN A 154 -19.96 5.87 -38.01
C ASN A 154 -19.92 4.37 -37.62
N THR A 155 -19.21 3.58 -38.42
CA THR A 155 -18.86 2.18 -38.17
C THR A 155 -18.16 1.99 -36.81
N ARG A 156 -17.11 2.74 -36.48
CA ARG A 156 -16.38 2.61 -35.20
C ARG A 156 -17.28 2.90 -33.99
N GLN A 157 -18.18 3.87 -34.09
CA GLN A 157 -19.15 4.18 -33.03
C GLN A 157 -20.16 3.04 -32.82
N ILE A 158 -20.67 2.46 -33.92
CA ILE A 158 -21.57 1.30 -33.86
C ILE A 158 -20.87 0.10 -33.22
N PHE A 159 -19.62 -0.19 -33.60
CA PHE A 159 -18.85 -1.29 -33.01
C PHE A 159 -18.51 -1.04 -31.54
N ARG A 160 -18.22 0.21 -31.14
CA ARG A 160 -18.03 0.58 -29.73
C ARG A 160 -19.30 0.32 -28.91
N LYS A 161 -20.46 0.66 -29.46
CA LYS A 161 -21.76 0.37 -28.82
C LYS A 161 -21.99 -1.15 -28.69
N LYS A 162 -21.74 -1.92 -29.75
CA LYS A 162 -21.86 -3.39 -29.74
C LYS A 162 -20.91 -4.07 -28.77
N LEU A 163 -19.69 -3.52 -28.60
CA LEU A 163 -18.71 -4.02 -27.63
C LEU A 163 -19.20 -3.79 -26.19
N ARG A 164 -19.77 -2.61 -25.89
CA ARG A 164 -20.37 -2.30 -24.59
C ARG A 164 -21.62 -3.12 -24.29
N GLU A 165 -22.38 -3.46 -25.32
CA GLU A 165 -23.54 -4.36 -25.23
C GLU A 165 -23.16 -5.84 -25.08
N GLY A 166 -21.86 -6.19 -25.14
CA GLY A 166 -21.36 -7.56 -24.96
C GLY A 166 -21.65 -8.50 -26.13
N GLN A 167 -22.07 -7.98 -27.29
CA GLN A 167 -22.45 -8.80 -28.46
C GLN A 167 -21.24 -9.44 -29.18
N LEU A 168 -20.03 -9.04 -28.81
CA LEU A 168 -18.78 -9.46 -29.45
C LEU A 168 -17.90 -10.31 -28.52
N ASP A 169 -18.32 -10.57 -27.28
CA ASP A 169 -17.52 -11.22 -26.23
C ASP A 169 -16.93 -12.57 -26.66
N ASP A 170 -17.68 -13.34 -27.44
CA ASP A 170 -17.31 -14.69 -27.89
C ASP A 170 -16.42 -14.72 -29.14
N LYS A 171 -16.24 -13.58 -29.82
CA LYS A 171 -15.38 -13.53 -31.00
C LYS A 171 -13.91 -13.58 -30.60
N GLU A 172 -13.10 -14.20 -31.45
CA GLU A 172 -11.65 -14.26 -31.29
C GLU A 172 -10.99 -13.07 -31.96
N VAL A 173 -10.00 -12.47 -31.30
CA VAL A 173 -9.18 -11.38 -31.83
C VAL A 173 -7.72 -11.68 -31.57
N GLU A 174 -6.87 -11.30 -32.53
CA GLU A 174 -5.42 -11.29 -32.38
C GLU A 174 -4.98 -9.96 -31.80
N ILE A 175 -4.47 -9.97 -30.57
CA ILE A 175 -3.99 -8.76 -29.90
C ILE A 175 -2.54 -8.93 -29.47
N ASP A 176 -1.78 -7.86 -29.61
CA ASP A 176 -0.43 -7.72 -29.08
C ASP A 176 -0.48 -7.52 -27.56
N VAL A 177 -0.30 -8.61 -26.80
CA VAL A 177 -0.25 -8.56 -25.33
C VAL A 177 1.22 -8.52 -24.89
N ALA A 178 1.51 -7.89 -23.75
CA ALA A 178 2.83 -7.95 -23.14
C ALA A 178 3.26 -9.42 -22.99
N GLY A 179 4.39 -9.79 -23.59
CA GLY A 179 4.88 -11.16 -23.53
C GLY A 179 5.25 -11.53 -22.10
N VAL A 180 4.76 -12.67 -21.61
CA VAL A 180 5.30 -13.27 -20.37
C VAL A 180 6.79 -13.53 -20.61
N PRO A 181 7.70 -12.96 -19.79
CA PRO A 181 9.13 -13.18 -20.00
C PRO A 181 9.41 -14.68 -19.88
N MET A 182 10.09 -15.24 -20.88
CA MET A 182 10.58 -16.60 -20.77
C MET A 182 11.59 -16.64 -19.63
N GLY A 183 11.23 -17.36 -18.57
CA GLY A 183 12.09 -17.55 -17.41
C GLY A 183 13.30 -18.38 -17.81
N VAL A 184 14.45 -17.75 -17.94
CA VAL A 184 15.73 -18.44 -17.81
C VAL A 184 15.89 -18.72 -16.32
N GLU A 185 15.54 -19.93 -15.88
CA GLU A 185 15.87 -20.37 -14.52
C GLU A 185 17.38 -20.58 -14.45
N ILE A 186 18.08 -19.55 -13.97
CA ILE A 186 19.51 -19.64 -13.65
C ILE A 186 19.60 -20.41 -12.34
N MET A 187 20.02 -21.67 -12.42
CA MET A 187 20.34 -22.49 -11.24
C MET A 187 21.56 -21.90 -10.55
N ALA A 188 21.34 -21.07 -9.52
CA ALA A 188 22.40 -20.42 -8.76
C ALA A 188 22.67 -21.17 -7.44
N PRO A 189 23.93 -21.19 -6.98
CA PRO A 189 24.29 -21.77 -5.68
C PRO A 189 23.67 -20.99 -4.51
N PRO A 190 23.37 -21.66 -3.37
CA PRO A 190 22.72 -21.04 -2.22
C PRO A 190 23.56 -19.88 -1.66
N GLY A 191 22.92 -18.73 -1.46
CA GLY A 191 23.55 -17.48 -1.01
C GLY A 191 23.58 -16.34 -2.04
N MET A 192 23.18 -16.61 -3.30
CA MET A 192 23.13 -15.62 -4.39
C MET A 192 21.70 -15.33 -4.90
N GLU A 193 20.67 -15.80 -4.18
CA GLU A 193 19.26 -15.73 -4.58
C GLU A 193 18.79 -14.28 -4.84
N ASP A 194 19.13 -13.34 -3.96
CA ASP A 194 18.75 -11.93 -4.10
C ASP A 194 19.37 -11.31 -5.37
N MET A 195 20.63 -11.62 -5.69
CA MET A 195 21.31 -11.11 -6.88
C MET A 195 20.71 -11.69 -8.17
N THR A 196 20.32 -12.97 -8.17
CA THR A 196 19.63 -13.57 -9.33
C THR A 196 18.26 -12.94 -9.58
N SER A 197 17.50 -12.64 -8.53
CA SER A 197 16.20 -11.97 -8.67
C SER A 197 16.34 -10.56 -9.25
N GLN A 198 17.41 -9.85 -8.86
CA GLN A 198 17.71 -8.52 -9.36
C GLN A 198 18.18 -8.54 -10.82
N LEU A 199 19.06 -9.47 -11.19
CA LEU A 199 19.48 -9.68 -12.59
C LEU A 199 18.32 -10.08 -13.50
N GLN A 200 17.43 -10.93 -13.01
CA GLN A 200 16.22 -11.34 -13.73
C GLN A 200 15.29 -10.13 -13.95
N SER A 201 15.11 -9.27 -12.95
CA SER A 201 14.31 -8.04 -13.08
C SER A 201 14.93 -7.03 -14.07
N MET A 202 16.27 -6.93 -14.12
CA MET A 202 16.98 -6.11 -15.09
C MET A 202 16.81 -6.65 -16.53
N PHE A 203 16.91 -7.97 -16.71
CA PHE A 203 16.69 -8.61 -18.02
C PHE A 203 15.24 -8.47 -18.50
N GLN A 204 14.27 -8.60 -17.58
CA GLN A 204 12.86 -8.35 -17.87
C GLN A 204 12.60 -6.90 -18.29
N ASN A 205 13.23 -5.91 -17.64
CA ASN A 205 13.09 -4.51 -18.05
C ASN A 205 13.70 -4.22 -19.42
N LEU A 206 14.82 -4.87 -19.79
CA LEU A 206 15.41 -4.75 -21.13
C LEU A 206 14.54 -5.43 -22.21
N SER A 207 13.90 -6.56 -21.87
CA SER A 207 13.01 -7.31 -22.77
C SER A 207 11.55 -6.86 -22.74
N SER A 208 11.18 -5.93 -21.85
CA SER A 208 9.79 -5.52 -21.57
C SER A 208 9.08 -4.82 -22.74
N GLY A 209 9.81 -4.51 -23.82
CA GLY A 209 9.26 -3.93 -25.04
C GLY A 209 8.70 -4.93 -26.06
N GLN A 210 8.88 -6.24 -25.89
CA GLN A 210 8.39 -7.22 -26.86
C GLN A 210 6.95 -7.68 -26.57
N THR A 211 6.00 -7.16 -27.34
CA THR A 211 4.64 -7.66 -27.39
C THR A 211 4.57 -8.92 -28.25
N LYS A 212 3.79 -9.92 -27.81
CA LYS A 212 3.52 -11.12 -28.62
C LYS A 212 2.06 -11.14 -29.06
N LYS A 213 1.83 -11.41 -30.34
CA LYS A 213 0.49 -11.67 -30.88
C LYS A 213 -0.07 -12.94 -30.25
N ARG A 214 -1.22 -12.81 -29.60
CA ARG A 214 -1.98 -13.94 -29.06
C ARG A 214 -3.42 -13.86 -29.55
N LYS A 215 -3.95 -14.98 -30.04
CA LYS A 215 -5.39 -15.15 -30.28
C LYS A 215 -6.07 -15.42 -28.95
N MET A 216 -7.10 -14.66 -28.62
CA MET A 216 -7.94 -14.88 -27.44
C MET A 216 -9.34 -14.30 -27.67
N LYS A 217 -10.30 -14.69 -26.82
CA LYS A 217 -11.66 -14.13 -26.87
C LYS A 217 -11.65 -12.66 -26.46
N ILE A 218 -12.50 -11.84 -27.08
CA ILE A 218 -12.62 -10.41 -26.77
C ILE A 218 -12.85 -10.16 -25.27
N LYS A 219 -13.65 -11.00 -24.62
CA LYS A 219 -13.91 -10.88 -23.17
C LYS A 219 -12.65 -11.02 -22.30
N GLU A 220 -11.75 -11.92 -22.68
CA GLU A 220 -10.48 -12.12 -21.96
C GLU A 220 -9.46 -11.05 -22.36
N ALA A 221 -9.44 -10.70 -23.64
CA ALA A 221 -8.60 -9.66 -24.19
C ALA A 221 -8.88 -8.29 -23.56
N LEU A 222 -10.15 -7.96 -23.31
CA LEU A 222 -10.54 -6.70 -22.69
C LEU A 222 -10.03 -6.60 -21.25
N LYS A 223 -10.07 -7.69 -20.48
CA LYS A 223 -9.52 -7.71 -19.12
C LYS A 223 -8.01 -7.52 -19.11
N THR A 224 -7.29 -8.26 -19.96
CA THR A 224 -5.82 -8.18 -20.02
C THR A 224 -5.36 -6.81 -20.52
N LEU A 225 -6.04 -6.25 -21.51
CA LEU A 225 -5.74 -4.91 -22.01
C LEU A 225 -6.02 -3.81 -20.99
N ILE A 226 -7.10 -3.91 -20.21
CA ILE A 226 -7.36 -2.94 -19.13
C ILE A 226 -6.21 -2.95 -18.12
N ASP A 227 -5.73 -4.12 -17.72
CA ASP A 227 -4.64 -4.24 -16.76
C ASP A 227 -3.31 -3.68 -17.34
N ASP A 228 -3.03 -3.97 -18.61
CA ASP A 228 -1.86 -3.46 -19.34
C ASP A 228 -1.89 -1.92 -19.48
N GLU A 229 -3.01 -1.37 -19.96
CA GLU A 229 -3.15 0.08 -20.13
C GLU A 229 -3.21 0.80 -18.78
N ALA A 230 -3.85 0.21 -17.77
CA ALA A 230 -3.82 0.75 -16.42
C ALA A 230 -2.40 0.81 -15.87
N ALA A 231 -1.55 -0.19 -16.14
CA ALA A 231 -0.16 -0.21 -15.72
C ALA A 231 0.68 0.87 -16.44
N LYS A 232 0.46 1.09 -17.74
CA LYS A 232 1.16 2.14 -18.53
C LYS A 232 0.78 3.55 -18.10
N LEU A 233 -0.50 3.77 -17.76
CA LEU A 233 -1.01 5.07 -17.35
C LEU A 233 -0.47 5.53 -15.98
N VAL A 234 0.18 4.66 -15.21
CA VAL A 234 0.77 5.04 -13.93
C VAL A 234 2.20 5.54 -14.11
N ASN A 235 2.43 6.83 -13.89
CA ASN A 235 3.77 7.42 -13.96
C ASN A 235 4.66 6.92 -12.79
N PRO A 236 5.79 6.26 -13.06
CA PRO A 236 6.68 5.71 -12.03
C PRO A 236 7.36 6.78 -11.17
N GLU A 237 7.62 7.98 -11.71
CA GLU A 237 8.24 9.07 -10.94
C GLU A 237 7.25 9.70 -9.97
N GLU A 238 6.03 9.96 -10.43
CA GLU A 238 4.96 10.47 -9.60
C GLU A 238 4.60 9.46 -8.49
N LEU A 239 4.61 8.16 -8.80
CA LEU A 239 4.44 7.09 -7.81
C LEU A 239 5.51 7.05 -6.74
N LYS A 240 6.76 7.45 -7.03
CA LYS A 240 7.85 7.47 -6.04
C LYS A 240 7.77 8.69 -5.11
N GLN A 241 7.22 9.80 -5.59
CA GLN A 241 7.05 11.03 -4.80
C GLN A 241 5.76 11.02 -3.96
N LYS A 242 4.66 10.49 -4.52
CA LYS A 242 3.35 10.34 -3.87
C LYS A 242 3.29 9.52 -2.58
N PRO A 243 4.19 8.61 -2.18
CA PRO A 243 4.17 7.94 -0.89
C PRO A 243 4.82 8.81 0.19
N LEU A 244 5.85 9.58 -0.16
CA LEU A 244 6.60 10.44 0.76
C LEU A 244 5.73 11.59 1.31
N MET A 245 4.88 12.18 0.46
CA MET A 245 3.96 13.25 0.87
C MET A 245 2.86 12.83 1.87
N PRO A 246 2.09 11.74 1.67
CA PRO A 246 1.18 11.20 2.66
C PRO A 246 1.92 10.51 3.80
N TRP A 247 3.19 10.13 3.69
CA TRP A 247 3.96 9.73 4.88
C TRP A 247 4.03 10.86 5.92
N ASN A 248 4.39 12.08 5.50
CA ASN A 248 4.41 13.24 6.40
C ASN A 248 3.04 13.60 6.98
N LYS A 249 1.95 13.33 6.24
CA LYS A 249 0.57 13.69 6.65
C LYS A 249 -0.20 12.55 7.33
N THR A 250 0.13 11.29 7.08
CA THR A 250 -0.72 10.11 7.36
C THR A 250 0.02 8.92 7.97
N ALA A 251 1.35 8.94 8.15
CA ALA A 251 2.11 7.77 8.61
C ALA A 251 1.66 7.22 9.97
N SER A 252 0.81 6.19 9.97
CA SER A 252 0.58 5.31 11.10
C SER A 252 1.51 4.10 10.98
N CYS A 253 2.75 4.23 11.44
CA CYS A 253 3.57 3.05 11.71
C CYS A 253 3.04 2.43 13.01
N LEU A 254 2.52 1.20 12.96
CA LEU A 254 2.09 0.48 14.17
C LEU A 254 2.81 -0.86 14.26
N SER A 255 3.98 -0.85 14.89
CA SER A 255 4.74 -2.06 15.21
C SER A 255 4.02 -2.85 16.32
N MET A 256 3.70 -4.13 16.06
CA MET A 256 3.13 -5.03 17.07
C MET A 256 3.71 -6.45 16.96
N LYS A 257 4.76 -6.72 17.74
CA LYS A 257 4.75 -7.65 18.88
C LYS A 257 5.73 -7.16 19.94
N SER A 258 5.22 -6.54 21.01
CA SER A 258 5.98 -6.28 22.24
C SER A 258 5.70 -7.33 23.31
N THR A 259 5.19 -8.52 22.97
CA THR A 259 4.83 -9.52 23.99
C THR A 259 6.03 -10.27 24.56
N LYS A 260 7.20 -10.28 23.89
CA LYS A 260 8.40 -10.96 24.42
C LYS A 260 9.37 -10.03 25.16
N PHE A 261 9.31 -8.71 24.97
CA PHE A 261 10.25 -7.77 25.62
C PHE A 261 9.90 -7.42 27.08
N VAL A 262 8.76 -7.87 27.60
CA VAL A 262 8.34 -7.61 28.99
C VAL A 262 8.72 -8.75 29.95
N LYS A 263 9.36 -9.84 29.47
CA LYS A 263 9.84 -10.92 30.35
C LYS A 263 11.21 -10.60 30.96
N LYS A 264 11.22 -9.68 31.93
CA LYS A 264 12.08 -9.59 33.14
C LYS A 264 12.14 -8.12 33.62
N ALA A 265 11.02 -7.61 34.12
CA ALA A 265 11.02 -6.40 34.95
C ALA A 265 10.25 -6.61 36.27
N ASN A 266 10.07 -7.88 36.68
CA ASN A 266 9.65 -8.26 38.01
C ASN A 266 10.81 -8.90 38.75
N THR A 267 11.79 -8.08 39.11
CA THR A 267 12.62 -8.34 40.29
C THR A 267 13.03 -6.99 40.83
N ALA A 268 12.56 -6.69 42.03
CA ALA A 268 12.99 -5.54 42.81
C ALA A 268 14.51 -5.58 42.96
N VAL A 269 15.22 -4.63 42.35
CA VAL A 269 16.59 -4.29 42.74
C VAL A 269 16.74 -2.78 42.65
N ARG A 270 16.76 -2.13 43.81
CA ARG A 270 17.43 -0.83 43.98
C ARG A 270 18.88 -1.02 43.56
N MET A 271 19.37 -0.30 42.55
CA MET A 271 20.80 -0.02 42.41
C MET A 271 21.05 1.29 41.67
N SER A 272 22.09 1.97 42.15
CA SER A 272 22.55 3.34 41.98
C SER A 272 23.12 3.70 40.60
N PRO A 273 23.35 5.00 40.31
CA PRO A 273 23.47 5.51 38.94
C PRO A 273 24.94 5.60 38.51
N VAL A 274 25.42 4.70 37.66
CA VAL A 274 26.68 4.93 36.92
C VAL A 274 26.62 4.29 35.52
N LYS A 275 26.84 5.15 34.51
CA LYS A 275 26.97 4.93 33.04
C LYS A 275 25.73 5.15 32.19
N ALA A 276 25.58 6.43 31.83
CA ALA A 276 24.81 6.94 30.72
C ALA A 276 25.28 6.38 29.37
N CYS A 277 24.32 5.95 28.54
CA CYS A 277 24.44 5.95 27.09
C CYS A 277 23.10 6.44 26.52
N SER A 278 23.19 7.55 25.78
CA SER A 278 22.18 8.28 24.98
C SER A 278 20.78 8.50 25.55
N ALA A 279 20.60 9.72 26.06
CA ALA A 279 19.37 10.27 26.61
C ALA A 279 18.38 10.71 25.52
N THR A 280 17.22 10.04 25.41
CA THR A 280 15.95 10.67 24.99
C THR A 280 14.69 9.94 25.47
N CYS A 281 14.80 8.76 26.11
CA CYS A 281 13.63 7.90 26.39
C CYS A 281 13.01 8.05 27.80
N TYR A 282 13.62 8.80 28.73
CA TYR A 282 13.23 8.72 30.16
C TYR A 282 12.61 9.97 30.79
N ARG A 283 12.19 10.98 30.02
CA ARG A 283 11.69 12.25 30.59
C ARG A 283 10.18 12.50 30.51
N TRP A 284 9.36 11.45 30.32
CA TRP A 284 7.89 11.56 30.35
C TRP A 284 7.24 10.54 31.31
N TRP A 285 7.91 10.26 32.42
CA TRP A 285 7.37 9.41 33.49
C TRP A 285 6.99 10.26 34.70
N LYS A 286 5.88 11.00 34.56
CA LYS A 286 4.98 11.49 35.61
C LYS A 286 4.00 12.47 34.97
N VAL A 287 2.72 12.11 34.94
CA VAL A 287 1.50 12.91 35.22
C VAL A 287 0.32 12.09 34.66
N LEU A 288 -0.21 11.19 35.49
CA LEU A 288 -1.62 10.84 35.49
C LEU A 288 -2.17 11.43 36.80
N PRO A 289 -3.18 12.30 36.79
CA PRO A 289 -3.87 12.66 38.02
C PRO A 289 -4.68 11.44 38.48
N SER A 290 -4.29 10.88 39.62
CA SER A 290 -5.14 10.04 40.44
C SER A 290 -6.37 10.84 40.84
N THR A 291 -7.56 10.35 40.50
CA THR A 291 -8.83 10.82 41.04
C THR A 291 -8.81 10.72 42.57
N PRO A 292 -9.12 11.77 43.34
CA PRO A 292 -9.50 11.61 44.73
C PRO A 292 -10.94 11.12 44.81
N SER A 293 -11.11 9.97 45.43
CA SER A 293 -12.36 9.51 46.01
C SER A 293 -12.95 10.58 46.93
N THR A 294 -14.25 10.79 46.79
CA THR A 294 -15.13 11.52 47.71
C THR A 294 -14.86 11.23 49.19
N ALA A 295 -14.76 12.29 50.00
CA ALA A 295 -15.07 12.28 51.42
C ALA A 295 -15.42 13.73 51.86
N TRP A 296 -16.69 13.92 52.22
CA TRP A 296 -17.35 15.10 52.81
C TRP A 296 -17.56 16.32 51.92
#